data_AF-A0A0U5IPX1-F1
#
_entry.id   AF-A0A0U5IPX1-F1
#
_cell.length_a   1.000
_cell.length_b   1.000
_cell.length_c   1.000
_cell.angle_alpha   90.00
_cell.angle_beta   90.00
_cell.angle_gamma   90.00
#
_symmetry.space_group_name_H-M   'P 1'
#
loop_
_entity.id
_entity.type
_entity.pdbx_description
1 polymer ?
#
loop_
_entity_poly.entity_id
_entity_poly.type
_entity_poly.pdbx_seq_one_letter_code
_entity_poly.pdbx_strand_id
1 'polypeptide(L)'
;MVAGPLVRASATIRLGVRGGILPGTMGLRPDTRNRIRTNPEPVLSYRPLAATIVPRREIMRIVLILIVAAWGIIALLTFASTSDKSLDAKMTATYILAWPVLAVVLFLNEPVPLWLAVPTFFGFLPWFLAGPHLYAIVRDPSRSRTDEIIGIPRAYWKWGGIGSILLGLVFNGFV
;
A
#
# COMPACT_ATOMS: atom_id res chain seq x y z
N MET A 1 -15.14 -17.62 -40.00
CA MET A 1 -15.42 -18.67 -38.99
C MET A 1 -15.96 -17.99 -37.74
N VAL A 2 -17.07 -18.49 -37.23
CA VAL A 2 -18.00 -17.86 -36.28
C VAL A 2 -17.86 -18.51 -34.88
N ALA A 3 -18.13 -17.70 -33.84
CA ALA A 3 -18.46 -18.02 -32.44
C ALA A 3 -17.33 -18.53 -31.51
N GLY A 4 -17.26 -18.12 -30.24
CA GLY A 4 -18.22 -17.36 -29.42
C GLY A 4 -17.63 -16.91 -28.06
N PRO A 5 -18.42 -16.19 -27.24
CA PRO A 5 -17.95 -15.63 -25.98
C PRO A 5 -18.11 -16.61 -24.80
N LEU A 6 -17.06 -16.74 -23.98
CA LEU A 6 -17.08 -17.49 -22.73
C LEU A 6 -17.89 -16.73 -21.67
N VAL A 7 -19.03 -17.31 -21.33
CA VAL A 7 -19.97 -16.85 -20.31
C VAL A 7 -19.36 -16.98 -18.90
N ARG A 8 -19.36 -15.87 -18.18
CA ARG A 8 -18.91 -15.71 -16.80
C ARG A 8 -19.95 -16.32 -15.84
N ALA A 9 -19.61 -17.39 -15.13
CA ALA A 9 -20.44 -17.95 -14.06
C ALA A 9 -20.10 -17.27 -12.72
N SER A 10 -20.94 -16.34 -12.28
CA SER A 10 -20.88 -15.79 -10.92
C SER A 10 -21.70 -16.67 -9.98
N ALA A 11 -21.02 -17.47 -9.16
CA ALA A 11 -21.65 -18.21 -8.07
C ALA A 11 -21.93 -17.26 -6.90
N THR A 12 -23.18 -16.80 -6.77
CA THR A 12 -23.65 -16.07 -5.58
C THR A 12 -24.06 -17.09 -4.51
N ILE A 13 -23.21 -17.30 -3.52
CA ILE A 13 -23.53 -18.09 -2.32
C ILE A 13 -24.40 -17.21 -1.40
N ARG A 14 -25.72 -17.43 -1.42
CA ARG A 14 -26.64 -16.91 -0.39
C ARG A 14 -26.58 -17.83 0.84
N LEU A 15 -25.93 -17.36 1.89
CA LEU A 15 -26.06 -17.93 3.23
C LEU A 15 -27.46 -17.61 3.77
N GLY A 16 -28.31 -18.64 3.82
CA GLY A 16 -29.62 -18.57 4.45
C GLY A 16 -29.51 -18.48 5.97
N VAL A 17 -29.93 -17.35 6.53
CA VAL A 17 -30.16 -17.18 7.97
C VAL A 17 -31.46 -17.90 8.31
N ARG A 18 -31.34 -19.06 8.98
CA ARG A 18 -32.46 -19.88 9.43
C ARG A 18 -33.10 -19.22 10.66
N GLY A 19 -34.27 -18.63 10.47
CA GLY A 19 -35.08 -18.04 11.55
C GLY A 19 -35.52 -19.11 12.55
N GLY A 20 -35.18 -18.89 13.82
CA GLY A 20 -35.66 -19.67 14.96
C GLY A 20 -37.08 -19.25 15.34
N ILE A 21 -37.95 -20.24 15.43
CA ILE A 21 -39.34 -20.14 15.86
C ILE A 21 -39.37 -20.02 17.39
N LEU A 22 -40.01 -18.98 17.92
CA LEU A 22 -40.38 -18.85 19.33
C LEU A 22 -41.79 -19.44 19.53
N PRO A 23 -42.00 -20.35 20.51
CA PRO A 23 -43.33 -20.65 21.03
C PRO A 23 -43.65 -19.74 22.22
N GLY A 24 -44.87 -19.18 22.21
CA GLY A 24 -45.32 -18.19 23.16
C GLY A 24 -45.65 -18.72 24.55
N THR A 25 -45.84 -17.78 25.46
CA THR A 25 -46.81 -17.90 26.55
C THR A 25 -47.47 -16.54 26.77
N MET A 26 -48.80 -16.57 26.73
CA MET A 26 -49.72 -15.49 27.04
C MET A 26 -49.89 -15.45 28.56
N GLY A 27 -49.62 -14.30 29.18
CA GLY A 27 -49.80 -14.07 30.62
C GLY A 27 -50.37 -12.68 30.86
N LEU A 28 -51.69 -12.61 30.98
CA LEU A 28 -52.43 -11.43 31.43
C LEU A 28 -52.12 -11.14 32.91
N ARG A 29 -51.75 -9.88 33.23
CA ARG A 29 -52.21 -9.25 34.47
C ARG A 29 -52.14 -7.72 34.39
N PRO A 30 -53.27 -7.01 34.62
CA PRO A 30 -53.26 -5.58 34.84
C PRO A 30 -52.99 -5.32 36.33
N ASP A 31 -52.00 -4.49 36.65
CA ASP A 31 -51.93 -3.91 37.99
C ASP A 31 -51.65 -2.41 37.89
N THR A 32 -52.73 -1.66 38.06
CA THR A 32 -52.77 -0.25 38.42
C THR A 32 -52.08 -0.04 39.76
N ARG A 33 -50.82 0.39 39.74
CA ARG A 33 -50.20 1.04 40.90
C ARG A 33 -49.49 2.32 40.54
N ASN A 34 -50.07 3.39 41.09
CA ASN A 34 -49.37 4.52 41.67
C ASN A 34 -48.28 5.17 40.81
N ARG A 35 -48.74 6.16 40.04
CA ARG A 35 -47.96 7.37 39.74
C ARG A 35 -47.46 7.98 41.05
N ILE A 36 -46.28 7.57 41.49
CA ILE A 36 -45.42 8.42 42.31
C ILE A 36 -44.84 9.44 41.33
N ARG A 37 -45.22 10.71 41.50
CA ARG A 37 -44.55 11.86 40.88
C ARG A 37 -43.10 11.86 41.38
N THR A 38 -42.20 11.22 40.65
CA THR A 38 -40.79 11.52 40.73
C THR A 38 -40.59 12.86 40.03
N ASN A 39 -40.15 13.84 40.80
CA ASN A 39 -39.66 15.12 40.30
C ASN A 39 -38.70 14.82 39.13
N PRO A 40 -38.85 15.41 37.93
CA PRO A 40 -37.86 15.24 36.90
C PRO A 40 -36.57 15.89 37.41
N GLU A 41 -35.61 15.05 37.80
CA GLU A 41 -34.20 15.46 37.90
C GLU A 41 -33.89 16.30 36.65
N PRO A 42 -33.20 17.45 36.78
CA PRO A 42 -32.72 18.16 35.61
C PRO A 42 -31.84 17.17 34.85
N VAL A 43 -32.37 16.65 33.75
CA VAL A 43 -31.60 15.86 32.80
C VAL A 43 -30.56 16.84 32.29
N LEU A 44 -29.38 16.81 32.92
CA LEU A 44 -28.15 17.34 32.38
C LEU A 44 -27.99 16.62 31.05
N SER A 45 -28.55 17.25 30.01
CA SER A 45 -28.37 16.89 28.63
C SER A 45 -26.89 17.07 28.40
N TYR A 46 -26.12 16.03 28.71
CA TYR A 46 -24.81 15.82 28.17
C TYR A 46 -25.03 15.74 26.68
N ARG A 47 -25.05 16.91 26.02
CA ARG A 47 -24.71 17.02 24.62
C ARG A 47 -23.30 16.44 24.58
N PRO A 48 -23.07 15.23 24.04
CA PRO A 48 -21.71 14.85 23.76
C PRO A 48 -21.22 15.95 22.82
N LEU A 49 -20.21 16.70 23.26
CA LEU A 49 -19.44 17.54 22.35
C LEU A 49 -19.13 16.64 21.18
N ALA A 50 -19.68 16.98 20.02
CA ALA A 50 -19.33 16.34 18.76
C ALA A 50 -17.86 16.69 18.54
N ALA A 51 -16.98 15.98 19.24
CA ALA A 51 -15.59 15.87 18.90
C ALA A 51 -15.64 15.47 17.44
N THR A 52 -15.17 16.36 16.58
CA THR A 52 -14.93 16.08 15.17
C THR A 52 -13.93 14.93 15.13
N ILE A 53 -14.44 13.70 15.24
CA ILE A 53 -13.69 12.48 15.02
C ILE A 53 -13.43 12.50 13.53
N VAL A 54 -12.28 13.07 13.15
CA VAL A 54 -11.75 12.92 11.79
C VAL A 54 -11.75 11.42 11.52
N PRO A 55 -12.46 10.95 10.48
CA PRO A 55 -12.56 9.53 10.22
C PRO A 55 -11.15 8.94 10.12
N ARG A 56 -10.89 7.83 10.81
CA ARG A 56 -9.58 7.16 10.87
C ARG A 56 -8.92 6.98 9.48
N ARG A 57 -9.74 6.84 8.44
CA ARG A 57 -9.30 6.74 7.04
C ARG A 57 -8.64 8.03 6.52
N GLU A 58 -9.12 9.21 6.88
CA GLU A 58 -8.53 10.48 6.44
C GLU A 58 -7.17 10.74 7.11
N ILE A 59 -7.03 10.38 8.39
CA ILE A 59 -5.74 10.47 9.10
C ILE A 59 -4.69 9.60 8.40
N MET A 60 -5.04 8.34 8.09
CA MET A 60 -4.13 7.43 7.40
C MET A 60 -3.72 7.94 6.01
N ARG A 61 -4.66 8.51 5.24
CA ARG A 61 -4.37 9.09 3.92
C ARG A 61 -3.40 10.25 4.01
N ILE A 62 -3.62 11.18 4.95
CA ILE A 62 -2.73 12.33 5.15
C ILE A 62 -1.33 11.86 5.55
N VAL A 63 -1.22 10.91 6.48
CA VAL A 63 0.07 10.35 6.89
C VAL A 63 0.81 9.73 5.72
N LEU A 64 0.14 8.95 4.87
CA LEU A 64 0.75 8.36 3.68
C LEU A 64 1.22 9.43 2.68
N ILE A 65 0.40 10.46 2.43
CA ILE A 65 0.78 11.58 1.55
C ILE A 65 2.02 12.28 2.08
N LEU A 66 2.08 12.57 3.39
CA LEU A 66 3.23 13.23 4.01
C LEU A 66 4.49 12.37 3.93
N ILE A 67 4.39 11.06 4.14
CA ILE A 67 5.52 10.13 3.99
C ILE A 67 6.03 10.15 2.55
N VAL A 68 5.14 10.03 1.56
CA VAL A 68 5.52 10.04 0.13
C VAL A 68 6.10 11.38 -0.28
N ALA A 69 5.52 12.49 0.17
CA ALA A 69 6.01 13.84 -0.14
C ALA A 69 7.38 14.10 0.49
N ALA A 70 7.56 13.80 1.79
CA ALA A 70 8.84 13.93 2.47
C ALA A 70 9.92 13.09 1.80
N TRP A 71 9.58 11.84 1.45
CA TRP A 71 10.46 10.95 0.73
C TRP A 71 10.86 11.53 -0.64
N GLY A 72 9.88 12.03 -1.42
CA GLY A 72 10.13 12.61 -2.74
C GLY A 72 11.04 13.83 -2.69
N ILE A 73 10.85 14.69 -1.69
CA ILE A 73 11.72 15.85 -1.42
C ILE A 73 13.15 15.39 -1.11
N ILE A 74 13.32 14.43 -0.20
CA ILE A 74 14.65 13.91 0.19
C ILE A 74 15.36 13.32 -1.04
N ALA A 75 14.66 12.55 -1.86
CA ALA A 75 15.25 11.95 -3.06
C ALA A 75 15.64 13.00 -4.11
N LEU A 76 14.82 14.04 -4.30
CA LEU A 76 15.14 15.15 -5.21
C LEU A 76 16.35 15.93 -4.73
N LEU A 77 16.43 16.23 -3.43
CA LEU A 77 17.61 16.88 -2.83
C LEU A 77 18.87 16.02 -2.96
N THR A 78 18.73 14.71 -2.76
CA THR A 78 19.83 13.75 -2.91
C THR A 78 20.34 13.70 -4.35
N PHE A 79 19.45 13.72 -5.34
CA PHE A 79 19.83 13.80 -6.75
C PHE A 79 20.46 15.13 -7.13
N ALA A 80 19.89 16.26 -6.69
CA ALA A 80 20.44 17.58 -6.94
C ALA A 80 21.86 17.73 -6.38
N SER A 81 22.10 17.23 -5.16
CA SER A 81 23.42 17.27 -4.51
C SER A 81 24.47 16.32 -5.11
N THR A 82 24.06 15.37 -5.96
CA THR A 82 24.96 14.43 -6.64
C THR A 82 25.19 14.77 -8.12
N SER A 83 24.62 15.89 -8.60
CA SER A 83 24.74 16.35 -9.99
C SER A 83 26.18 16.59 -10.46
N ASP A 84 27.08 16.99 -9.55
CA ASP A 84 28.52 17.20 -9.84
C ASP A 84 29.42 16.03 -9.40
N LYS A 85 28.83 14.89 -9.02
CA LYS A 85 29.56 13.71 -8.51
C LYS A 85 29.79 12.65 -9.60
N SER A 86 30.43 11.55 -9.21
CA SER A 86 30.73 10.42 -10.11
C SER A 86 29.47 9.85 -10.77
N LEU A 87 29.64 9.19 -11.93
CA LEU A 87 28.53 8.57 -12.66
C LEU A 87 27.76 7.57 -11.77
N ASP A 88 28.46 6.79 -10.94
CA ASP A 88 27.82 5.81 -10.04
C ASP A 88 26.94 6.49 -8.97
N ALA A 89 27.38 7.64 -8.45
CA ALA A 89 26.56 8.44 -7.53
C ALA A 89 25.28 8.94 -8.22
N LYS A 90 25.37 9.43 -9.46
CA LYS A 90 24.20 9.86 -10.24
C LYS A 90 23.25 8.71 -10.54
N MET A 91 23.78 7.55 -10.93
CA MET A 91 22.98 6.35 -11.21
C MET A 91 22.27 5.87 -9.95
N THR A 92 22.95 5.86 -8.81
CA THR A 92 22.38 5.46 -7.52
C THR A 92 21.31 6.44 -7.05
N ALA A 93 21.54 7.75 -7.16
CA ALA A 93 20.55 8.76 -6.82
C ALA A 93 19.32 8.72 -7.75
N THR A 94 19.54 8.51 -9.05
CA THR A 94 18.45 8.29 -10.04
C THR A 94 17.65 7.04 -9.69
N TYR A 95 18.34 5.97 -9.32
CA TYR A 95 17.69 4.73 -8.92
C TYR A 95 16.80 4.93 -7.70
N ILE A 96 17.29 5.62 -6.67
CA ILE A 96 16.48 6.00 -5.51
C ILE A 96 15.22 6.72 -5.99
N LEU A 97 15.37 7.80 -6.76
CA LEU A 97 14.28 8.61 -7.30
C LEU A 97 13.29 7.88 -8.20
N ALA A 98 13.70 6.82 -8.89
CA ALA A 98 12.82 6.08 -9.79
C ALA A 98 11.71 5.32 -9.05
N TRP A 99 11.93 4.96 -7.77
CA TRP A 99 11.02 4.10 -7.02
C TRP A 99 9.63 4.68 -6.74
N PRO A 100 9.45 5.94 -6.32
CA PRO A 100 8.11 6.51 -6.19
C PRO A 100 7.44 6.74 -7.51
N VAL A 101 8.20 7.10 -8.56
CA VAL A 101 7.62 7.23 -9.89
C VAL A 101 7.06 5.87 -10.31
N LEU A 102 7.83 4.80 -10.10
CA LEU A 102 7.38 3.43 -10.31
C LEU A 102 6.17 3.10 -9.43
N ALA A 103 6.16 3.47 -8.14
CA ALA A 103 5.03 3.23 -7.23
C ALA A 103 3.74 3.92 -7.70
N VAL A 104 3.83 5.17 -8.19
CA VAL A 104 2.70 5.90 -8.76
C VAL A 104 2.22 5.22 -10.05
N VAL A 105 3.13 4.82 -10.93
CA VAL A 105 2.78 4.07 -12.15
C VAL A 105 2.07 2.76 -11.81
N LEU A 106 2.59 1.99 -10.85
CA LEU A 106 1.97 0.75 -10.38
C LEU A 106 0.55 0.98 -9.84
N PHE A 107 0.39 2.00 -8.99
CA PHE A 107 -0.90 2.37 -8.42
C PHE A 107 -1.93 2.77 -9.49
N LEU A 108 -1.50 3.45 -10.55
CA LEU A 108 -2.38 3.83 -11.65
C LEU A 108 -2.73 2.67 -12.60
N ASN A 109 -2.01 1.55 -12.54
CA ASN A 109 -2.18 0.39 -13.42
C ASN A 109 -2.81 -0.82 -12.71
N GLU A 110 -3.63 -0.61 -11.67
CA GLU A 110 -4.33 -1.71 -11.01
C GLU A 110 -5.40 -2.35 -11.93
N PRO A 111 -5.43 -3.69 -12.12
CA PRO A 111 -4.56 -4.70 -11.48
C PRO A 111 -3.16 -4.78 -12.12
N VAL A 112 -2.12 -4.73 -11.28
CA VAL A 112 -0.73 -4.77 -11.74
C VAL A 112 -0.39 -6.16 -12.30
N PRO A 113 0.13 -6.27 -13.53
CA PRO A 113 0.49 -7.57 -14.10
C PRO A 113 1.71 -8.18 -13.39
N LEU A 114 1.72 -9.50 -13.23
CA LEU A 114 2.75 -10.21 -12.44
C LEU A 114 4.16 -10.09 -13.02
N TRP A 115 4.29 -10.01 -14.34
CA TRP A 115 5.57 -9.78 -15.02
C TRP A 115 6.19 -8.43 -14.68
N LEU A 116 5.41 -7.49 -14.13
CA LEU A 116 5.87 -6.19 -13.67
C LEU A 116 6.01 -6.16 -12.14
N ALA A 117 5.05 -6.75 -11.41
CA ALA A 117 5.08 -6.82 -9.95
C ALA A 117 6.30 -7.60 -9.41
N VAL A 118 6.66 -8.73 -10.04
CA VAL A 118 7.78 -9.58 -9.57
C VAL A 118 9.13 -8.86 -9.70
N PRO A 119 9.53 -8.29 -10.86
CA PRO A 119 10.75 -7.48 -10.96
C PRO A 119 10.76 -6.28 -10.00
N THR A 120 9.62 -5.61 -9.80
CA THR A 120 9.52 -4.55 -8.81
C THR A 120 9.88 -5.08 -7.42
N PHE A 121 9.32 -6.22 -6.99
CA PHE A 121 9.64 -6.73 -5.66
C PHE A 121 11.14 -7.04 -5.48
N PHE A 122 11.79 -7.59 -6.52
CA PHE A 122 13.24 -7.85 -6.49
C PHE A 122 14.09 -6.59 -6.53
N GLY A 123 13.69 -5.56 -7.27
CA GLY A 123 14.40 -4.27 -7.32
C GLY A 123 14.30 -3.47 -6.02
N PHE A 124 13.29 -3.72 -5.19
CA PHE A 124 13.11 -3.02 -3.93
C PHE A 124 14.26 -3.26 -2.93
N LEU A 125 14.84 -4.47 -2.93
CA LEU A 125 15.93 -4.81 -2.02
C LEU A 125 17.22 -4.00 -2.32
N PRO A 126 17.72 -3.93 -3.57
CA PRO A 126 18.79 -3.00 -3.94
C PRO A 126 18.47 -1.54 -3.64
N TRP A 127 17.21 -1.13 -3.71
CA TRP A 127 16.83 0.25 -3.40
C TRP A 127 17.03 0.59 -1.94
N PHE A 128 16.72 -0.34 -1.05
CA PHE A 128 17.02 -0.19 0.37
C PHE A 128 18.53 -0.03 0.62
N LEU A 129 19.36 -0.74 -0.16
CA LEU A 129 20.82 -0.67 -0.08
C LEU A 129 21.43 0.55 -0.80
N ALA A 130 20.66 1.23 -1.65
CA ALA A 130 21.12 2.35 -2.45
C ALA A 130 21.52 3.57 -1.60
N GLY A 131 20.82 3.81 -0.49
CA GLY A 131 21.14 4.91 0.43
C GLY A 131 22.54 4.78 1.05
N PRO A 132 22.84 3.66 1.74
CA PRO A 132 24.18 3.38 2.27
C PRO A 132 25.29 3.40 1.21
N HIS A 133 25.03 2.84 0.02
CA HIS A 133 25.99 2.86 -1.09
C HIS A 133 26.29 4.29 -1.55
N LEU A 134 25.24 5.10 -1.74
CA LEU A 134 25.39 6.50 -2.14
C LEU A 134 26.17 7.30 -1.10
N TYR A 135 25.86 7.11 0.19
CA TYR A 135 26.60 7.75 1.28
C TYR A 135 28.09 7.38 1.24
N ALA A 136 28.41 6.11 1.00
CA ALA A 136 29.79 5.64 0.92
C ALA A 136 30.58 6.29 -0.23
N ILE A 137 30.00 6.40 -1.43
CA ILE A 137 30.66 6.98 -2.60
C ILE A 137 30.75 8.49 -2.52
N VAL A 138 29.73 9.16 -1.98
CA VAL A 138 29.76 10.62 -1.80
C VAL A 138 30.87 11.01 -0.83
N ARG A 139 31.12 10.19 0.20
CA ARG A 139 32.20 10.40 1.17
C ARG A 139 33.57 10.00 0.65
N ASP A 140 33.65 8.90 -0.08
CA ASP A 140 34.90 8.37 -0.63
C ASP A 140 34.68 7.87 -2.08
N PRO A 141 35.01 8.71 -3.09
CA PRO A 141 34.81 8.37 -4.49
C PRO A 141 35.57 7.13 -4.96
N SER A 142 36.63 6.72 -4.27
CA SER A 142 37.42 5.53 -4.61
C SER A 142 36.64 4.21 -4.45
N ARG A 143 35.51 4.25 -3.72
CA ARG A 143 34.62 3.09 -3.54
C ARG A 143 33.73 2.79 -4.74
N SER A 144 33.67 3.69 -5.73
CA SER A 144 32.96 3.44 -6.98
C SER A 144 33.68 2.37 -7.80
N ARG A 145 32.94 1.36 -8.26
CA ARG A 145 33.46 0.30 -9.15
C ARG A 145 32.74 0.33 -10.49
N THR A 146 33.48 0.12 -11.57
CA THR A 146 32.95 0.26 -12.94
C THR A 146 32.13 -0.94 -13.40
N ASP A 147 32.29 -2.10 -12.76
CA ASP A 147 31.58 -3.35 -13.03
C ASP A 147 30.35 -3.57 -12.12
N GLU A 148 30.11 -2.64 -11.20
CA GLU A 148 28.99 -2.65 -10.26
C GLU A 148 27.97 -1.54 -10.60
N ILE A 149 26.74 -1.74 -10.14
CA ILE A 149 25.66 -0.75 -10.12
C ILE A 149 25.08 -0.82 -8.72
N ILE A 150 25.20 0.27 -7.95
CA ILE A 150 24.66 0.35 -6.58
C ILE A 150 25.29 -0.72 -5.66
N GLY A 151 26.59 -0.98 -5.82
CA GLY A 151 27.33 -1.98 -5.05
C GLY A 151 26.97 -3.44 -5.38
N ILE A 152 26.21 -3.65 -6.46
CA ILE A 152 25.83 -4.98 -6.95
C ILE A 152 26.45 -5.19 -8.33
N PRO A 153 27.14 -6.31 -8.59
CA PRO A 153 27.75 -6.54 -9.91
C PRO A 153 26.71 -6.55 -11.03
N ARG A 154 27.05 -5.92 -12.16
CA ARG A 154 26.16 -5.78 -13.33
C ARG A 154 25.58 -7.10 -13.83
N ALA A 155 26.34 -8.19 -13.70
CA ALA A 155 25.88 -9.52 -14.06
C ALA A 155 24.63 -9.95 -13.27
N TYR A 156 24.60 -9.68 -11.96
CA TYR A 156 23.43 -9.99 -11.13
C TYR A 156 22.22 -9.15 -11.51
N TRP A 157 22.41 -7.88 -11.86
CA TRP A 157 21.32 -7.04 -12.39
C TRP A 157 20.73 -7.60 -13.68
N LYS A 158 21.57 -8.02 -14.63
CA LYS A 158 21.10 -8.59 -15.90
C LYS A 158 20.37 -9.91 -15.69
N TRP A 159 20.98 -10.86 -14.97
CA TRP A 159 20.40 -12.18 -14.77
C TRP A 159 19.20 -12.17 -13.83
N GLY A 160 19.25 -11.38 -12.75
CA GLY A 160 18.13 -11.18 -11.84
C GLY A 160 16.95 -10.46 -12.49
N GLY A 161 17.21 -9.45 -13.32
CA GLY A 161 16.18 -8.77 -14.11
C GLY A 161 15.48 -9.71 -15.09
N ILE A 162 16.25 -10.46 -15.88
CA ILE A 162 15.70 -11.45 -16.82
C ILE A 162 14.92 -12.54 -16.07
N GLY A 163 15.51 -13.09 -15.01
CA GLY A 163 14.89 -14.15 -14.21
C GLY A 163 13.57 -13.72 -13.58
N SER A 164 13.49 -12.49 -13.03
CA SER A 164 12.27 -11.97 -12.43
C SER A 164 11.15 -11.70 -13.44
N ILE A 165 11.48 -11.21 -14.65
CA ILE A 165 10.50 -11.01 -15.73
C ILE A 165 9.97 -12.36 -16.20
N LEU A 166 10.85 -13.32 -16.48
CA LEU A 166 10.46 -14.67 -16.90
C LEU A 166 9.58 -15.34 -15.85
N LEU A 167 9.96 -15.23 -14.58
CA LEU A 167 9.18 -15.77 -13.47
C LEU A 167 7.78 -15.12 -13.40
N GLY A 168 7.71 -13.80 -13.54
CA GLY A 168 6.43 -13.09 -13.55
C GLY A 168 5.57 -13.44 -14.77
N LEU A 169 6.15 -13.65 -15.95
CA LEU A 169 5.43 -14.14 -17.14
C LEU A 169 4.87 -15.54 -16.94
N VAL A 170 5.67 -16.44 -16.35
CA VAL A 170 5.26 -17.81 -16.01
C VAL A 170 4.06 -17.77 -15.07
N PHE A 171 4.12 -16.99 -13.97
CA PHE A 171 2.98 -16.85 -13.07
C PHE A 171 1.75 -16.20 -13.71
N ASN A 172 1.95 -15.24 -14.61
CA ASN A 172 0.84 -14.60 -15.32
C ASN A 172 0.09 -15.55 -16.25
N GLY A 173 0.71 -16.65 -16.70
CA GLY A 173 0.04 -17.71 -17.46
C GLY A 173 -0.77 -18.69 -16.61
N PHE A 174 -0.58 -18.68 -15.28
CA PHE A 174 -1.28 -19.57 -14.33
C PHE A 174 -2.47 -18.91 -13.61
N VAL A 175 -2.61 -17.58 -13.69
CA VAL A 175 -3.68 -16.78 -13.06
C VAL A 175 -4.69 -16.35 -14.12
#